data_AF-A0A7V9CPB9-F1
#
_entry.id   AF-A0A7V9CPB9-F1
#
_cell.length_a   1.000
_cell.length_b   1.000
_cell.length_c   1.000
_cell.angle_alpha   90.00
_cell.angle_beta   90.00
_cell.angle_gamma   90.00
#
_symmetry.space_group_name_H-M   'P 1'
#
loop_
_entity.id
_entity.type
_entity.pdbx_description
1 polymer ?
#
loop_
_entity_poly.entity_id
_entity_poly.type
_entity_poly.pdbx_seq_one_letter_code
_entity_poly.pdbx_strand_id
1 'polypeptide(L)'
;MIEPIPAADRPAWRFVAGGVLAAALAVAGNLSWRAAFPSITGYVVPDVIGTIPVILSSALSVLLAAGIYLLLARGLTIATPLYVVGCLAVAAASCVVAFMPAMPDGTAPPAGFPLLTIPMHMLAGLMAAVVVPLVVVTGRRC
;
A
#
# COMPACT_ATOMS: atom_id res chain seq x y z
N MET A 1 -31.71 8.59 8.34
CA MET A 1 -30.31 8.22 8.64
C MET A 1 -30.03 6.95 7.84
N ILE A 2 -29.12 6.99 6.85
CA ILE A 2 -28.76 5.78 6.09
C ILE A 2 -27.69 5.08 6.93
N GLU A 3 -28.03 3.95 7.55
CA GLU A 3 -27.02 3.14 8.25
C GLU A 3 -25.98 2.64 7.23
N PRO A 4 -24.68 2.80 7.51
CA PRO A 4 -23.65 2.25 6.64
C PRO A 4 -23.74 0.73 6.64
N ILE A 5 -23.85 0.15 5.44
CA ILE A 5 -23.88 -1.31 5.26
C ILE A 5 -22.54 -1.90 5.73
N PRO A 6 -22.54 -2.91 6.62
CA PRO A 6 -21.33 -3.59 7.05
C PRO A 6 -20.50 -4.13 5.87
N ALA A 7 -19.18 -4.09 5.97
CA ALA A 7 -18.29 -4.64 4.94
C ALA A 7 -18.54 -6.15 4.70
N ALA A 8 -19.02 -6.87 5.72
CA ALA A 8 -19.38 -8.29 5.66
C ALA A 8 -20.43 -8.60 4.58
N ASP A 9 -21.39 -7.69 4.37
CA ASP A 9 -22.50 -7.91 3.43
C ASP A 9 -22.14 -7.52 1.99
N ARG A 10 -20.91 -7.03 1.77
CA ARG A 10 -20.46 -6.60 0.44
C ARG A 10 -20.00 -7.80 -0.39
N PRO A 11 -20.33 -7.84 -1.70
CA PRO A 11 -19.87 -8.92 -2.57
C PRO A 11 -18.35 -8.86 -2.75
N ALA A 12 -17.72 -10.04 -2.87
CA ALA A 12 -16.26 -10.19 -2.92
C ALA A 12 -15.60 -9.37 -4.04
N TRP A 13 -16.28 -9.19 -5.18
CA TRP A 13 -15.76 -8.42 -6.32
C TRP A 13 -15.42 -6.98 -5.95
N ARG A 14 -16.08 -6.37 -4.96
CA ARG A 14 -15.77 -4.99 -4.53
C ARG A 14 -14.41 -4.89 -3.84
N PHE A 15 -14.01 -5.94 -3.11
CA PHE A 15 -12.68 -6.01 -2.49
C PHE A 15 -11.61 -6.17 -3.56
N VAL A 16 -11.87 -7.01 -4.58
CA VAL A 16 -10.98 -7.18 -5.73
C VAL A 16 -10.86 -5.87 -6.52
N ALA A 17 -11.98 -5.23 -6.86
CA ALA A 17 -11.98 -3.96 -7.59
C ALA A 17 -11.28 -2.85 -6.80
N GLY A 18 -11.55 -2.74 -5.50
CA GLY A 18 -10.88 -1.79 -4.61
C GLY A 18 -9.38 -2.05 -4.54
N GLY A 19 -8.97 -3.32 -4.42
CA GLY A 19 -7.57 -3.74 -4.41
C GLY A 19 -6.85 -3.41 -5.72
N VAL A 20 -7.45 -3.72 -6.87
CA VAL A 20 -6.87 -3.41 -8.20
C VAL A 20 -6.72 -1.90 -8.41
N LEU A 21 -7.75 -1.11 -8.06
CA LEU A 21 -7.68 0.34 -8.17
C LEU A 21 -6.61 0.92 -7.25
N ALA A 22 -6.58 0.50 -5.98
CA ALA A 22 -5.58 0.93 -5.01
C ALA A 22 -4.16 0.55 -5.45
N ALA A 23 -3.97 -0.67 -5.98
CA ALA A 23 -2.69 -1.14 -6.49
C ALA A 23 -2.23 -0.31 -7.69
N ALA A 24 -3.12 -0.01 -8.64
CA ALA A 24 -2.80 0.84 -9.79
C ALA A 24 -2.37 2.25 -9.34
N LEU A 25 -3.08 2.85 -8.38
CA LEU A 25 -2.73 4.16 -7.83
C LEU A 25 -1.40 4.15 -7.07
N ALA A 26 -1.15 3.11 -6.26
CA ALA A 26 0.12 2.94 -5.54
C ALA A 26 1.30 2.76 -6.52
N VAL A 27 1.14 1.94 -7.56
CA VAL A 27 2.15 1.76 -8.61
C VAL A 27 2.41 3.09 -9.33
N ALA A 28 1.36 3.78 -9.77
CA ALA A 28 1.49 5.05 -10.46
C ALA A 28 2.24 6.07 -9.60
N GLY A 29 1.81 6.26 -8.35
CA GLY A 29 2.45 7.20 -7.44
C GLY A 29 3.90 6.84 -7.10
N ASN A 30 4.21 5.56 -6.88
CA ASN A 30 5.57 5.11 -6.58
C ASN A 30 6.50 5.25 -7.78
N LEU A 31 6.01 5.01 -9.00
CA LEU A 31 6.76 5.27 -10.22
C LEU A 31 6.98 6.77 -10.46
N SER A 32 5.97 7.60 -10.19
CA SER A 32 6.12 9.06 -10.27
C SER A 32 7.15 9.58 -9.27
N TRP A 33 7.11 9.11 -8.03
CA TRP A 33 8.11 9.47 -7.01
C TRP A 33 9.52 9.04 -7.42
N ARG A 34 9.69 7.78 -7.84
CA ARG A 34 10.96 7.26 -8.32
C ARG A 34 11.52 8.09 -9.49
N ALA A 35 10.67 8.47 -10.43
CA ALA A 35 11.08 9.28 -11.59
C ALA A 35 11.50 10.71 -11.19
N ALA A 36 10.82 11.31 -10.21
CA ALA A 36 11.11 12.66 -9.71
C ALA A 36 12.27 12.70 -8.70
N PHE A 37 12.63 11.56 -8.10
CA PHE A 37 13.60 11.51 -7.01
C PHE A 37 14.96 12.14 -7.32
N PRO A 38 15.61 11.88 -8.48
CA PRO A 38 16.90 12.50 -8.80
C PRO A 38 16.83 14.01 -8.96
N SER A 39 15.75 14.54 -9.56
CA SER A 39 15.61 15.98 -9.79
C SER A 39 15.30 16.75 -8.51
N ILE A 40 14.66 16.10 -7.53
CA ILE A 40 14.31 16.72 -6.24
C ILE A 40 15.48 16.65 -5.24
N THR A 41 16.23 15.53 -5.23
CA THR A 41 17.20 15.24 -4.16
C THR A 41 18.66 15.30 -4.59
N GLY A 42 18.94 15.23 -5.90
CA GLY A 42 20.30 15.10 -6.42
C GLY A 42 20.91 13.69 -6.29
N TYR A 43 20.21 12.74 -5.66
CA TYR A 43 20.66 11.34 -5.57
C TYR A 43 20.30 10.54 -6.83
N VAL A 44 21.14 9.57 -7.18
CA VAL A 44 20.82 8.60 -8.23
C VAL A 44 19.92 7.51 -7.65
N VAL A 45 18.90 7.07 -8.42
CA VAL A 45 18.06 5.93 -8.02
C VAL A 45 18.92 4.67 -8.01
N PRO A 46 19.02 3.94 -6.88
CA PRO A 46 19.78 2.70 -6.82
C PRO A 46 19.22 1.62 -7.75
N ASP A 47 20.09 0.81 -8.36
CA ASP A 47 19.69 -0.24 -9.31
C ASP A 47 18.73 -1.28 -8.69
N VAL A 48 18.88 -1.54 -7.39
CA VAL A 48 18.00 -2.44 -6.63
C VAL A 48 16.55 -1.93 -6.55
N ILE A 49 16.32 -0.62 -6.69
CA ILE A 49 15.00 0.00 -6.79
C ILE A 49 14.66 0.21 -8.28
N GLY A 50 14.66 -0.88 -9.05
CA GLY A 50 14.28 -0.87 -10.46
C GLY A 50 12.78 -0.69 -10.69
N THR A 51 12.38 -0.31 -11.90
CA THR A 51 10.96 -0.13 -12.27
C THR A 51 10.10 -1.38 -12.00
N ILE A 52 10.58 -2.57 -12.39
CA ILE A 52 9.84 -3.82 -12.23
C ILE A 52 9.66 -4.20 -10.74
N PRO A 53 10.71 -4.21 -9.90
CA PRO A 53 10.54 -4.38 -8.45
C PRO A 53 9.51 -3.42 -7.85
N VAL A 54 9.55 -2.13 -8.21
CA VAL A 54 8.59 -1.14 -7.70
C VAL A 54 7.15 -1.48 -8.08
N ILE A 55 6.91 -1.89 -9.32
CA ILE A 55 5.58 -2.31 -9.78
C ILE A 55 5.11 -3.52 -8.98
N LEU A 56 5.93 -4.58 -8.92
CA LEU A 56 5.55 -5.83 -8.27
C LEU A 56 5.31 -5.65 -6.77
N SER A 57 6.25 -5.01 -6.06
CA SER A 57 6.13 -4.77 -4.62
C SER A 57 4.93 -3.91 -4.28
N SER A 58 4.66 -2.86 -5.05
CA SER A 58 3.49 -1.97 -4.81
C SER A 58 2.18 -2.69 -5.10
N ALA A 59 2.08 -3.40 -6.22
CA ALA A 59 0.85 -4.10 -6.59
C ALA A 59 0.55 -5.27 -5.66
N LEU A 60 1.53 -6.14 -5.40
CA LEU A 60 1.32 -7.35 -4.60
C LEU A 60 1.02 -7.03 -3.14
N SER A 61 1.68 -6.03 -2.54
CA SER A 61 1.40 -5.63 -1.15
C SER A 61 -0.01 -5.09 -0.99
N VAL A 62 -0.48 -4.24 -1.92
CA VAL A 62 -1.84 -3.67 -1.87
C VAL A 62 -2.91 -4.71 -2.18
N LEU A 63 -2.68 -5.61 -3.15
CA LEU A 63 -3.60 -6.71 -3.44
C LEU A 63 -3.70 -7.69 -2.27
N LEU A 64 -2.57 -8.01 -1.62
CA LEU A 64 -2.56 -8.82 -0.40
C LEU A 64 -3.36 -8.14 0.71
N ALA A 65 -3.19 -6.84 0.91
CA ALA A 65 -3.98 -6.08 1.88
C ALA A 65 -5.49 -6.17 1.59
N ALA A 66 -5.91 -6.02 0.33
CA ALA A 66 -7.31 -6.17 -0.06
C ALA A 66 -7.86 -7.59 0.21
N GLY A 67 -7.04 -8.62 -0.02
CA GLY A 67 -7.36 -10.00 0.33
C GLY A 67 -7.54 -10.19 1.84
N ILE A 68 -6.65 -9.63 2.66
CA ILE A 68 -6.76 -9.63 4.12
C ILE A 68 -8.04 -8.92 4.55
N TYR A 69 -8.39 -7.78 3.93
CA TYR A 69 -9.62 -7.07 4.27
C TYR A 69 -10.87 -7.91 3.98
N LEU A 70 -10.90 -8.62 2.85
CA LEU A 70 -11.98 -9.54 2.53
C LEU A 70 -12.12 -10.60 3.63
N LEU A 71 -11.02 -11.24 4.04
CA LEU A 71 -11.04 -12.26 5.11
C LEU A 71 -11.51 -11.68 6.44
N LEU A 72 -11.00 -10.51 6.84
CA LEU A 72 -11.43 -9.83 8.07
C LEU A 72 -12.92 -9.51 8.03
N ALA A 73 -13.43 -9.00 6.90
CA ALA A 73 -14.84 -8.66 6.73
C ALA A 73 -15.76 -9.88 6.81
N ARG A 74 -15.27 -11.11 6.57
CA ARG A 74 -16.05 -12.35 6.75
C ARG A 74 -16.10 -12.83 8.20
N GLY A 75 -15.11 -12.47 9.02
CA GLY A 75 -15.00 -12.96 10.39
C GLY A 75 -15.36 -11.95 11.47
N LEU A 76 -15.25 -10.65 11.19
CA LEU A 76 -15.30 -9.60 12.22
C LEU A 76 -16.22 -8.44 11.84
N THR A 77 -17.02 -7.99 12.79
CA THR A 77 -17.89 -6.80 12.64
C THR A 77 -17.07 -5.50 12.58
N ILE A 78 -15.89 -5.48 13.20
CA ILE A 78 -14.96 -4.35 13.24
C ILE A 78 -13.85 -4.44 12.18
N ALA A 79 -14.07 -5.17 11.08
CA ALA A 79 -13.05 -5.43 10.06
C ALA A 79 -12.46 -4.17 9.44
N THR A 80 -13.27 -3.17 9.10
CA THR A 80 -12.81 -1.95 8.43
C THR A 80 -11.83 -1.13 9.28
N PRO A 81 -12.14 -0.74 10.53
CA PRO A 81 -11.18 0.00 11.35
C PRO A 81 -9.92 -0.82 11.63
N LEU A 82 -10.03 -2.13 11.88
CA LEU A 82 -8.86 -3.00 12.08
C LEU A 82 -7.98 -3.06 10.83
N TYR A 83 -8.58 -3.18 9.65
CA TYR A 83 -7.87 -3.17 8.38
C TYR A 83 -7.11 -1.85 8.16
N VAL A 84 -7.77 -0.71 8.36
CA VAL A 84 -7.15 0.62 8.20
C VAL A 84 -5.96 0.79 9.13
N VAL A 85 -6.14 0.49 10.42
CA VAL A 85 -5.05 0.57 11.41
C VAL A 85 -3.93 -0.40 11.04
N GLY A 86 -4.26 -1.62 10.62
CA GLY A 86 -3.30 -2.62 10.18
C GLY A 86 -2.46 -2.17 8.99
N CYS A 87 -3.08 -1.58 7.95
CA CYS A 87 -2.36 -1.03 6.80
C CYS A 87 -1.39 0.08 7.20
N LEU A 88 -1.82 1.02 8.04
CA LEU A 88 -0.97 2.11 8.50
C LEU A 88 0.17 1.61 9.40
N ALA A 89 -0.11 0.65 10.28
CA ALA A 89 0.90 0.05 11.15
C ALA A 89 1.95 -0.73 10.33
N VAL A 90 1.53 -1.52 9.33
CA VAL A 90 2.45 -2.23 8.44
C VAL A 90 3.27 -1.27 7.60
N ALA A 91 2.67 -0.18 7.09
CA ALA A 91 3.40 0.86 6.38
C ALA A 91 4.48 1.49 7.28
N ALA A 92 4.14 1.88 8.50
CA ALA A 92 5.08 2.44 9.47
C ALA A 92 6.19 1.45 9.84
N ALA A 93 5.84 0.20 10.16
CA ALA A 93 6.80 -0.84 10.47
C ALA A 93 7.74 -1.12 9.29
N SER A 94 7.22 -1.10 8.07
CA SER A 94 8.04 -1.34 6.87
C SER A 94 9.04 -0.22 6.59
N CYS A 95 8.82 0.99 7.08
CA CYS A 95 9.80 2.08 7.01
C CYS A 95 10.98 1.91 7.96
N VAL A 96 10.87 1.06 9.00
CA VAL A 96 12.00 0.77 9.90
C VAL A 96 13.15 0.12 9.15
N VAL A 97 12.84 -0.69 8.13
CA VAL A 97 13.85 -1.35 7.27
C VAL A 97 14.74 -0.32 6.57
N ALA A 98 14.21 0.85 6.23
CA ALA A 98 14.98 1.90 5.57
C ALA A 98 16.12 2.47 6.44
N PHE A 99 16.04 2.27 7.76
CA PHE A 99 17.05 2.74 8.72
C PHE A 99 18.01 1.63 9.18
N MET A 100 17.89 0.42 8.64
CA MET A 100 18.80 -0.67 8.99
C MET A 100 20.22 -0.37 8.46
N PRO A 101 21.27 -0.72 9.23
CA PRO A 101 22.66 -0.42 8.85
C PRO A 101 23.15 -1.23 7.66
N ALA A 102 22.45 -2.31 7.30
CA ALA A 102 22.76 -3.17 6.18
C ALA A 102 21.48 -3.62 5.45
N MET A 103 21.60 -3.81 4.14
CA MET A 103 20.62 -4.47 3.29
C MET A 103 20.58 -5.98 3.59
N PRO A 104 19.55 -6.72 3.14
CA PRO A 104 19.44 -8.17 3.38
C PRO A 104 20.60 -9.01 2.84
N ASP A 105 21.37 -8.49 1.88
CA ASP A 105 22.57 -9.11 1.32
C ASP A 105 23.87 -8.74 2.08
N GLY A 106 23.75 -7.97 3.17
CA GLY A 106 24.88 -7.52 3.99
C GLY A 106 25.58 -6.26 3.48
N THR A 107 25.15 -5.69 2.36
CA THR A 107 25.74 -4.45 1.81
C THR A 107 25.21 -3.20 2.52
N ALA A 108 25.95 -2.09 2.46
CA ALA A 108 25.48 -0.83 3.01
C ALA A 108 24.33 -0.25 2.15
N PRO A 109 23.29 0.36 2.76
CA PRO A 109 22.25 1.03 2.00
C PRO A 109 22.81 2.14 1.12
N PRO A 110 22.34 2.28 -0.13
CA PRO A 110 22.73 3.38 -1.00
C PRO A 110 22.42 4.76 -0.39
N ALA A 111 23.19 5.78 -0.79
CA ALA A 111 22.92 7.15 -0.38
C ALA A 111 21.49 7.58 -0.79
N GLY A 112 20.77 8.23 0.13
CA GLY A 112 19.39 8.68 -0.11
C GLY A 112 18.33 7.56 -0.08
N PHE A 113 18.71 6.30 0.21
CA PHE A 113 17.77 5.17 0.24
C PHE A 113 16.53 5.38 1.13
N PRO A 114 16.64 5.96 2.35
CA PRO A 114 15.45 6.23 3.18
C PRO A 114 14.52 7.28 2.56
N LEU A 115 15.08 8.32 1.94
CA LEU A 115 14.31 9.35 1.26
C LEU A 115 13.57 8.81 0.05
N LEU A 116 14.12 7.79 -0.62
CA LEU A 116 13.46 7.12 -1.72
C LEU A 116 12.35 6.18 -1.23
N THR A 117 12.66 5.30 -0.29
CA THR A 117 11.78 4.17 0.06
C THR A 117 10.67 4.53 1.05
N ILE A 118 10.91 5.40 2.04
CA ILE A 118 9.88 5.74 3.04
C ILE A 118 8.61 6.32 2.39
N PRO A 119 8.68 7.31 1.47
CA PRO A 119 7.49 7.81 0.79
C PRO A 119 6.74 6.73 0.02
N MET A 120 7.45 5.76 -0.56
CA MET A 120 6.84 4.70 -1.35
C MET A 120 6.03 3.72 -0.50
N HIS A 121 6.56 3.37 0.66
CA HIS A 121 5.88 2.51 1.63
C HIS A 121 4.66 3.20 2.23
N MET A 122 4.79 4.48 2.58
CA MET A 122 3.68 5.31 3.08
C MET A 122 2.57 5.45 2.04
N LEU A 123 2.94 5.72 0.78
CA LEU A 123 1.98 5.86 -0.30
C LEU A 123 1.21 4.55 -0.54
N ALA A 124 1.90 3.41 -0.62
CA ALA A 124 1.25 2.11 -0.80
C ALA A 124 0.30 1.78 0.35
N GLY A 125 0.75 1.99 1.60
CA GLY A 125 -0.07 1.79 2.79
C GLY A 125 -1.29 2.70 2.85
N LEU A 126 -1.13 3.97 2.49
CA LEU A 126 -2.21 4.95 2.45
C LEU A 126 -3.23 4.63 1.35
N MET A 127 -2.77 4.25 0.15
CA MET A 127 -3.65 3.84 -0.92
C MET A 127 -4.47 2.61 -0.52
N ALA A 128 -3.84 1.61 0.11
CA ALA A 128 -4.55 0.46 0.66
C ALA A 128 -5.60 0.88 1.72
N ALA A 129 -5.18 1.67 2.71
CA ALA A 129 -6.01 2.09 3.84
C ALA A 129 -7.22 2.97 3.44
N VAL A 130 -7.09 3.75 2.35
CA VAL A 130 -8.14 4.69 1.94
C VAL A 130 -8.98 4.15 0.79
N VAL A 131 -8.35 3.72 -0.30
CA VAL A 131 -9.04 3.41 -1.56
C VAL A 131 -9.82 2.10 -1.44
N VAL A 132 -9.22 1.06 -0.84
CA VAL A 132 -9.90 -0.24 -0.71
C VAL A 132 -11.18 -0.13 0.13
N PRO A 133 -11.15 0.48 1.35
CA PRO A 133 -12.37 0.64 2.14
C PRO A 133 -13.37 1.53 1.44
N LEU A 134 -12.94 2.62 0.82
CA LEU A 134 -13.82 3.50 0.06
C LEU A 134 -14.61 2.70 -0.98
N VAL A 135 -13.95 1.94 -1.85
CA VAL A 135 -14.63 1.15 -2.88
C VAL A 135 -15.51 0.06 -2.27
N VAL A 136 -15.11 -0.57 -1.17
CA VAL A 136 -15.91 -1.62 -0.52
C VAL A 136 -17.18 -1.04 0.11
N VAL A 137 -17.06 0.04 0.89
CA VAL A 137 -18.15 0.57 1.74
C VAL A 137 -19.01 1.61 1.02
N THR A 138 -18.48 2.34 0.04
CA THR A 138 -19.24 3.35 -0.71
C THR A 138 -19.80 2.77 -2.00
N GLY A 139 -21.10 2.47 -1.99
CA GLY A 139 -21.83 2.04 -3.18
C GLY A 139 -23.24 1.60 -2.83
N ARG A 140 -24.17 1.93 -3.72
CA ARG A 140 -25.58 1.52 -3.61
C ARG A 140 -25.69 0.00 -3.79
N ARG A 141 -26.74 -0.59 -3.23
CA ARG A 141 -27.07 -2.01 -3.46
C ARG A 141 -27.26 -2.19 -4.98
N CYS A 142 -26.49 -3.10 -5.58
CA CYS A 142 -26.81 -3.65 -6.89
C CYS A 142 -27.34 -5.06 -6.64
#